data_AF-A0A1H0Q4M4-F1
#
_entry.id   AF-A0A1H0Q4M4-F1
#
_cell.length_a   1.000
_cell.length_b   1.000
_cell.length_c   1.000
_cell.angle_alpha   90.00
_cell.angle_beta   90.00
_cell.angle_gamma   90.00
#
_symmetry.space_group_name_H-M   'P 1'
#
loop_
_entity.id
_entity.type
_entity.pdbx_description
1 polymer ?
#
loop_
_entity_poly.entity_id
_entity_poly.type
_entity_poly.pdbx_seq_one_letter_code
_entity_poly.pdbx_strand_id
1 'polypeptide(L)'
;MDEFGVVRGQVCPQCGIEDAVPVAVGMPDAELARAADRGLAVIAGCVVVDDRGGLHCRACSHEWGSVDDPTADELILAALLAVGHDDVVQAIGPGWRQVGDDVVGLTWFVSGEPAQVAVGVGAGALVIGPAREDLAVVEDEGRTFSRDDLLCSPEWLAAAADEFARARRRSFRWCPTCRRPHPPEEFAGYRGVCVDCVRRHHGLGR
;
A
#
# COMPACT_ATOMS: atom_id res chain seq x y z
N MET A 1 -5.44 0.45 -24.27
CA MET A 1 -6.42 -0.63 -24.45
C MET A 1 -5.60 -1.84 -24.84
N ASP A 2 -4.91 -2.38 -23.85
CA ASP A 2 -4.16 -3.63 -23.89
C ASP A 2 -4.37 -4.20 -22.49
N GLU A 3 -5.56 -4.76 -22.23
CA GLU A 3 -6.00 -5.12 -20.88
C GLU A 3 -5.64 -6.57 -20.50
N PHE A 4 -5.17 -7.37 -21.47
CA PHE A 4 -4.85 -8.79 -21.28
C PHE A 4 -3.46 -9.14 -21.81
N GLY A 5 -2.66 -9.82 -20.99
CA GLY A 5 -1.28 -10.18 -21.29
C GLY A 5 -0.42 -10.27 -20.03
N VAL A 6 0.89 -10.44 -20.22
CA VAL A 6 1.84 -10.44 -19.10
C VAL A 6 1.82 -9.07 -18.43
N VAL A 7 1.49 -9.05 -17.13
CA VAL A 7 1.48 -7.84 -16.31
C VAL A 7 2.91 -7.50 -15.92
N ARG A 8 3.50 -6.53 -16.60
CA ARG A 8 4.87 -6.08 -16.31
C ARG A 8 4.99 -5.52 -14.90
N GLY A 9 6.13 -5.77 -14.26
CA GLY A 9 6.43 -5.46 -12.87
C GLY A 9 5.88 -6.48 -11.86
N GLN A 10 5.15 -7.51 -12.31
CA GLN A 10 4.59 -8.54 -11.41
C GLN A 10 5.43 -9.82 -11.49
N VAL A 11 6.37 -9.95 -10.57
CA VAL A 11 7.19 -11.15 -10.39
C VAL A 11 6.44 -12.15 -9.53
N CYS A 12 6.34 -13.41 -9.97
CA CYS A 12 5.67 -14.44 -9.18
C CYS A 12 6.43 -14.68 -7.86
N PRO A 13 5.77 -14.59 -6.69
CA PRO A 13 6.43 -14.79 -5.40
C PRO A 13 6.90 -16.24 -5.19
N GLN A 14 6.28 -17.21 -5.87
CA GLN A 14 6.62 -18.63 -5.72
C GLN A 14 7.83 -19.06 -6.57
N CYS A 15 7.99 -18.53 -7.79
CA CYS A 15 9.03 -19.00 -8.73
C CYS A 15 9.99 -17.91 -9.23
N GLY A 16 9.75 -16.64 -8.90
CA GLY A 16 10.61 -15.52 -9.28
C GLY A 16 10.58 -15.13 -10.76
N ILE A 17 9.66 -15.70 -11.56
CA ILE A 17 9.52 -15.40 -12.99
C ILE A 17 8.46 -14.31 -13.18
N GLU A 18 8.78 -13.31 -14.01
CA GLU A 18 7.86 -12.25 -14.45
C GLU A 18 6.98 -12.74 -15.61
N ASP A 19 6.03 -13.60 -15.30
CA ASP A 19 5.11 -14.19 -16.29
C ASP A 19 3.67 -14.30 -15.74
N ALA A 20 3.24 -13.23 -15.07
CA ALA A 20 1.92 -13.08 -14.45
C ALA A 20 0.87 -12.62 -15.47
N VAL A 21 -0.32 -13.21 -15.50
CA VAL A 21 -1.49 -12.77 -16.28
C VAL A 21 -2.67 -12.47 -15.36
N PRO A 22 -3.60 -11.58 -15.75
CA PRO A 22 -4.75 -11.24 -14.92
C PRO A 22 -5.71 -12.43 -14.76
N VAL A 23 -6.29 -12.53 -13.58
CA VAL A 23 -7.41 -13.41 -13.26
C VAL A 23 -8.69 -12.59 -13.30
N ALA A 24 -9.57 -12.92 -14.23
CA ALA A 24 -10.86 -12.28 -14.38
C ALA A 24 -11.96 -13.15 -13.76
N VAL A 25 -12.90 -12.49 -13.09
CA VAL A 25 -14.08 -13.11 -12.50
C VAL A 25 -15.35 -12.56 -13.14
N GLY A 26 -16.32 -13.42 -13.39
CA GLY A 26 -17.59 -13.07 -14.00
C GLY A 26 -17.83 -13.76 -15.33
N MET A 27 -18.89 -13.34 -16.02
CA MET A 27 -19.20 -13.83 -17.36
C MET A 27 -18.22 -13.17 -18.36
N PRO A 28 -17.41 -13.94 -19.10
CA PRO A 28 -16.48 -13.37 -20.05
C PRO A 28 -17.21 -12.77 -21.25
N ASP A 29 -16.78 -11.60 -21.68
CA ASP A 29 -17.11 -11.11 -23.02
C ASP A 29 -16.23 -11.82 -24.07
N ALA A 30 -16.47 -11.50 -25.36
CA ALA A 30 -15.75 -12.13 -26.44
C ALA A 30 -14.25 -11.76 -26.49
N GLU A 31 -13.83 -10.66 -25.87
CA GLU A 31 -12.43 -10.26 -25.84
C GLU A 31 -11.67 -11.07 -24.78
N LEU A 32 -12.21 -11.10 -23.56
CA LEU A 32 -11.67 -11.88 -22.45
C LEU A 32 -11.63 -13.38 -22.76
N ALA A 33 -12.67 -13.92 -23.39
CA ALA A 33 -12.70 -15.33 -23.80
C ALA A 33 -11.53 -15.68 -24.74
N ARG A 34 -11.30 -14.85 -25.77
CA ARG A 34 -10.18 -15.06 -26.71
C ARG A 34 -8.82 -14.85 -26.05
N ALA A 35 -8.71 -13.94 -25.08
CA ALA A 35 -7.48 -13.73 -24.33
C ALA A 35 -7.14 -14.95 -23.46
N ALA A 36 -8.15 -15.54 -22.81
CA ALA A 36 -8.01 -16.76 -22.04
C ALA A 36 -7.58 -17.95 -22.90
N ASP A 37 -8.16 -18.12 -24.10
CA ASP A 37 -7.75 -19.15 -25.06
C ASP A 37 -6.27 -19.05 -25.46
N ARG A 38 -5.72 -17.83 -25.46
CA ARG A 38 -4.30 -17.56 -25.75
C ARG A 38 -3.40 -17.63 -24.51
N GLY A 39 -3.95 -17.94 -23.33
CA GLY A 39 -3.22 -17.92 -22.07
C GLY A 39 -2.71 -16.52 -21.71
N LEU A 40 -3.48 -15.47 -22.04
CA LEU A 40 -3.18 -14.07 -21.70
C LEU A 40 -4.05 -13.54 -20.55
N ALA A 41 -4.98 -14.36 -20.06
CA ALA A 41 -5.81 -14.14 -18.88
C ALA A 41 -6.33 -15.50 -18.38
N VAL A 42 -6.78 -15.58 -17.14
CA VAL A 42 -7.47 -16.75 -16.58
C VAL A 42 -8.90 -16.35 -16.21
N ILE A 43 -9.89 -17.17 -16.58
CA ILE A 43 -11.29 -16.96 -16.18
C ILE A 43 -11.59 -17.87 -15.01
N ALA A 44 -11.78 -17.29 -13.83
CA ALA A 44 -11.90 -18.04 -12.59
C ALA A 44 -13.35 -18.48 -12.26
N GLY A 45 -14.27 -18.30 -13.23
CA GLY A 45 -15.69 -18.61 -13.08
C GLY A 45 -16.55 -17.37 -12.86
N CYS A 46 -17.86 -17.57 -12.68
CA CYS A 46 -18.86 -16.50 -12.62
C CYS A 46 -19.17 -15.98 -11.21
N VAL A 47 -18.66 -16.64 -10.16
CA VAL A 47 -18.88 -16.26 -8.76
C VAL A 47 -17.70 -15.42 -8.29
N VAL A 48 -17.99 -14.19 -7.88
CA VAL A 48 -17.03 -13.32 -7.18
C VAL A 48 -16.90 -13.83 -5.76
N VAL A 49 -15.71 -14.30 -5.40
CA VAL A 49 -15.30 -14.55 -4.03
C VAL A 49 -14.28 -13.46 -3.70
N ASP A 50 -14.50 -12.72 -2.61
CA ASP A 50 -13.79 -11.47 -2.30
C ASP A 50 -12.27 -11.66 -2.02
N ASP A 51 -11.82 -12.91 -1.86
CA ASP A 51 -10.46 -13.31 -1.47
C ASP A 51 -9.62 -13.89 -2.63
N ARG A 52 -10.12 -13.88 -3.87
CA ARG A 52 -9.40 -14.52 -4.98
C ARG A 52 -8.27 -13.62 -5.51
N GLY A 53 -7.11 -14.23 -5.75
CA GLY A 53 -5.97 -13.60 -6.40
C GLY A 53 -6.30 -12.98 -7.76
N GLY A 54 -5.90 -11.72 -7.97
CA GLY A 54 -6.05 -11.02 -9.25
C GLY A 54 -5.04 -11.42 -10.33
N LEU A 55 -4.03 -12.23 -10.00
CA LEU A 55 -2.92 -12.61 -10.87
C LEU A 55 -2.68 -14.13 -10.85
N HIS A 56 -2.23 -14.66 -11.99
CA HIS A 56 -1.87 -16.07 -12.18
C HIS A 56 -0.53 -16.19 -12.90
N CYS A 57 0.41 -16.99 -12.38
CA CYS A 57 1.71 -17.21 -13.02
C CYS A 57 1.59 -18.35 -14.04
N ARG A 58 1.92 -18.07 -15.29
CA ARG A 58 1.88 -19.11 -16.34
C ARG A 58 2.98 -20.17 -16.21
N ALA A 59 4.06 -19.86 -15.50
CA ALA A 59 5.20 -20.76 -15.34
C ALA A 59 4.99 -21.81 -14.22
N CYS A 60 4.31 -21.46 -13.13
CA CYS A 60 4.14 -22.35 -11.96
C CYS A 60 2.70 -22.48 -11.46
N SER A 61 1.74 -21.83 -12.13
CA SER A 61 0.31 -21.84 -11.81
C SER A 61 -0.07 -21.29 -10.43
N HIS A 62 0.84 -20.58 -9.77
CA HIS A 62 0.55 -19.87 -8.53
C HIS A 62 -0.37 -18.68 -8.80
N GLU A 63 -1.39 -18.48 -7.96
CA GLU A 63 -2.29 -17.32 -8.00
C GLU A 63 -1.99 -16.41 -6.81
N TRP A 64 -1.97 -15.10 -7.02
CA TRP A 64 -1.75 -14.09 -5.96
C TRP A 64 -2.41 -12.76 -6.32
N GLY A 65 -2.27 -11.74 -5.48
CA GLY A 65 -2.86 -10.43 -5.65
C GLY A 65 -4.32 -10.37 -5.18
N SER A 66 -4.69 -11.24 -4.24
CA SER A 66 -5.89 -11.05 -3.42
C SER A 66 -5.66 -9.90 -2.46
N VAL A 67 -6.71 -9.45 -1.77
CA VAL A 67 -6.58 -8.44 -0.72
C VAL A 67 -5.70 -8.89 0.44
N ASP A 68 -5.52 -10.20 0.61
CA ASP A 68 -4.72 -10.81 1.68
C ASP A 68 -3.31 -11.19 1.22
N ASP A 69 -3.00 -11.08 -0.09
CA ASP A 69 -1.66 -11.38 -0.58
C ASP A 69 -0.71 -10.19 -0.32
N PRO A 70 0.53 -10.47 0.09
CA PRO A 70 1.50 -9.42 0.33
C PRO A 70 1.84 -8.68 -0.96
N THR A 71 1.81 -7.35 -0.88
CA THR A 71 2.42 -6.50 -1.90
C THR A 71 3.94 -6.60 -1.87
N ALA A 72 4.60 -6.18 -2.95
CA ALA A 72 6.07 -6.15 -3.02
C ALA A 72 6.69 -5.32 -1.88
N ASP A 73 6.09 -4.18 -1.57
CA ASP A 73 6.55 -3.29 -0.49
C ASP A 73 6.36 -3.93 0.89
N GLU A 74 5.28 -4.68 1.11
CA GLU A 74 5.07 -5.43 2.36
C GLU A 74 6.05 -6.59 2.51
N LEU A 75 6.44 -7.26 1.42
CA LEU A 75 7.51 -8.26 1.45
C LEU A 75 8.86 -7.63 1.80
N ILE A 76 9.16 -6.44 1.27
CA ILE A 76 10.37 -5.70 1.62
C ILE A 76 10.34 -5.31 3.10
N LEU A 77 9.22 -4.78 3.60
CA LEU A 77 9.04 -4.42 5.01
C LEU A 77 9.26 -5.65 5.92
N ALA A 78 8.61 -6.77 5.62
CA ALA A 78 8.76 -8.02 6.37
C ALA A 78 10.21 -8.52 6.34
N ALA A 79 10.88 -8.45 5.19
CA ALA A 79 12.28 -8.84 5.04
C ALA A 79 13.23 -7.95 5.86
N LEU A 80 13.04 -6.63 5.85
CA LEU A 80 13.84 -5.69 6.65
C LEU A 80 13.68 -5.93 8.16
N LEU A 81 12.48 -6.33 8.59
CA LEU A 81 12.18 -6.71 9.97
C LEU A 81 12.61 -8.14 10.31
N ALA A 82 13.02 -8.93 9.31
CA ALA A 82 13.33 -10.35 9.43
C ALA A 82 12.19 -11.15 10.11
N VAL A 83 10.95 -10.93 9.65
CA VAL A 83 9.72 -11.62 10.11
C VAL A 83 8.86 -12.05 8.91
N GLY A 84 7.80 -12.82 9.14
CA GLY A 84 6.83 -13.17 8.11
C GLY A 84 5.90 -11.99 7.79
N HIS A 85 5.28 -12.00 6.60
CA HIS A 85 4.25 -11.01 6.24
C HIS A 85 3.07 -11.04 7.23
N ASP A 86 2.61 -12.23 7.60
CA ASP A 86 1.49 -12.41 8.54
C ASP A 86 1.79 -11.77 9.91
N ASP A 87 3.05 -11.80 10.36
CA ASP A 87 3.48 -11.16 11.60
C ASP A 87 3.32 -9.62 11.50
N VAL A 88 3.67 -9.04 10.35
CA VAL A 88 3.49 -7.61 10.08
C VAL A 88 2.01 -7.24 10.06
N VAL A 89 1.19 -8.01 9.35
CA VAL A 89 -0.26 -7.78 9.27
C VAL A 89 -0.91 -7.88 10.64
N GLN A 90 -0.53 -8.87 11.45
CA GLN A 90 -1.03 -9.03 12.81
C GLN A 90 -0.60 -7.87 13.72
N ALA A 91 0.63 -7.37 13.57
CA ALA A 91 1.17 -6.32 14.45
C ALA A 91 0.71 -4.91 14.08
N ILE A 92 0.67 -4.56 12.80
CA ILE A 92 0.44 -3.17 12.34
C ILE A 92 -0.51 -3.05 11.13
N GLY A 93 -1.16 -4.16 10.74
CA GLY A 93 -2.10 -4.19 9.62
C GLY A 93 -1.41 -4.19 8.24
N PRO A 94 -2.19 -4.32 7.15
CA PRO A 94 -1.69 -4.30 5.78
C PRO A 94 -1.67 -2.88 5.17
N GLY A 95 -1.36 -2.80 3.88
CA GLY A 95 -1.45 -1.60 3.05
C GLY A 95 -0.21 -0.72 3.07
N TRP A 96 0.96 -1.29 3.34
CA TRP A 96 2.23 -0.56 3.41
C TRP A 96 2.81 -0.29 2.03
N ARG A 97 3.22 0.96 1.80
CA ARG A 97 3.87 1.40 0.56
C ARG A 97 5.20 2.08 0.88
N GLN A 98 6.27 1.69 0.20
CA GLN A 98 7.59 2.29 0.41
C GLN A 98 7.60 3.72 -0.16
N VAL A 99 8.13 4.67 0.62
CA VAL A 99 8.19 6.10 0.22
C VAL A 99 9.61 6.62 0.07
N GLY A 100 10.61 5.87 0.55
CA GLY A 100 12.03 6.17 0.33
C GLY A 100 12.91 5.77 1.52
N ASP A 101 14.19 6.10 1.42
CA ASP A 101 15.16 5.98 2.50
C ASP A 101 15.54 7.37 3.00
N ASP A 102 15.85 7.49 4.29
CA ASP A 102 16.34 8.74 4.86
C ASP A 102 17.87 8.76 5.06
N VAL A 103 18.37 9.90 5.54
CA VAL A 103 19.80 10.13 5.81
C VAL A 103 20.35 9.33 6.99
N VAL A 104 19.49 8.83 7.89
CA VAL A 104 19.90 8.02 9.05
C VAL A 104 19.86 6.52 8.76
N GLY A 105 19.50 6.13 7.54
CA GLY A 105 19.51 4.75 7.07
C GLY A 105 18.24 3.98 7.44
N LEU A 106 17.14 4.68 7.70
CA LEU A 106 15.82 4.08 7.81
C LEU A 106 15.16 4.01 6.43
N THR A 107 14.60 2.86 6.10
CA THR A 107 13.68 2.72 4.98
C THR A 107 12.26 2.97 5.48
N TRP A 108 11.54 3.90 4.84
CA TRP A 108 10.23 4.35 5.25
C TRP A 108 9.10 3.79 4.39
N PHE A 109 8.02 3.42 5.08
CA PHE A 109 6.78 2.93 4.52
C PHE A 109 5.60 3.71 5.10
N VAL A 110 4.52 3.84 4.35
CA VAL A 110 3.27 4.48 4.80
C VAL A 110 2.06 3.60 4.53
N SER A 111 1.04 3.69 5.38
CA SER A 111 -0.25 3.01 5.20
C SER A 111 -1.43 3.99 5.35
N GLY A 112 -2.53 3.69 4.65
CA GLY A 112 -3.76 4.47 4.58
C GLY A 112 -3.91 5.33 3.32
N GLU A 113 -5.16 5.63 2.95
CA GLU A 113 -5.52 6.56 1.87
C GLU A 113 -6.51 7.62 2.41
N PRO A 114 -6.07 8.88 2.64
CA PRO A 114 -4.69 9.37 2.53
C PRO A 114 -3.77 8.72 3.59
N ALA A 115 -2.45 8.80 3.38
CA ALA A 115 -1.45 8.21 4.27
C ALA A 115 -1.62 8.69 5.71
N GLN A 116 -1.75 7.74 6.64
CA GLN A 116 -2.11 7.98 8.04
C GLN A 116 -0.97 7.66 9.01
N VAL A 117 -0.31 6.54 8.78
CA VAL A 117 0.75 6.00 9.63
C VAL A 117 1.98 5.79 8.76
N ALA A 118 3.15 6.06 9.33
CA ALA A 118 4.43 5.77 8.74
C ALA A 118 5.23 4.84 9.65
N VAL A 119 6.01 3.94 9.05
CA VAL A 119 6.98 3.09 9.74
C VAL A 119 8.34 3.22 9.07
N GLY A 120 9.37 3.52 9.85
CA GLY A 120 10.77 3.55 9.43
C GLY A 120 11.49 2.34 10.00
N VAL A 121 12.25 1.60 9.18
CA VAL A 121 12.96 0.39 9.61
C VAL A 121 14.44 0.51 9.27
N GLY A 122 15.30 0.26 10.26
CA GLY A 122 16.75 0.21 10.06
C GLY A 122 17.51 -0.19 11.33
N ALA A 123 18.72 -0.74 11.14
CA ALA A 123 19.63 -1.14 12.22
C ALA A 123 19.01 -1.97 13.38
N GLY A 124 17.97 -2.78 13.09
CA GLY A 124 17.28 -3.62 14.08
C GLY A 124 16.24 -2.89 14.94
N ALA A 125 15.98 -1.62 14.65
CA ALA A 125 14.91 -0.83 15.23
C ALA A 125 13.83 -0.53 14.19
N LEU A 126 12.62 -0.29 14.67
CA LEU A 126 11.53 0.25 13.87
C LEU A 126 10.93 1.46 14.59
N VAL A 127 10.58 2.49 13.85
CA VAL A 127 9.93 3.70 14.37
C VAL A 127 8.56 3.80 13.73
N ILE A 128 7.50 3.93 14.52
CA ILE A 128 6.14 4.16 14.02
C ILE A 128 5.65 5.53 14.43
N GLY A 129 5.03 6.26 13.51
CA GLY A 129 4.58 7.62 13.74
C GLY A 129 3.45 8.04 12.80
N PRO A 130 2.95 9.29 12.94
CA PRO A 130 1.95 9.82 12.02
C PRO A 130 2.58 10.05 10.63
N ALA A 131 1.91 9.68 9.55
CA ALA A 131 2.44 9.94 8.21
C ALA A 131 2.52 11.46 7.92
N ARG A 132 3.72 11.92 7.55
CA ARG A 132 4.06 13.29 7.19
C ARG A 132 4.83 13.32 5.87
N GLU A 133 4.88 14.48 5.23
CA GLU A 133 5.75 14.73 4.08
C GLU A 133 7.24 14.73 4.49
N ASP A 134 7.54 15.31 5.66
CA ASP A 134 8.89 15.30 6.25
C ASP A 134 9.05 14.13 7.21
N LEU A 135 9.80 13.11 6.78
CA LEU A 135 10.01 11.86 7.53
C LEU A 135 10.90 12.06 8.77
N ALA A 136 11.74 13.10 8.81
CA ALA A 136 12.53 13.41 10.00
C ALA A 136 11.64 13.80 11.19
N VAL A 137 10.50 14.46 10.93
CA VAL A 137 9.51 14.78 11.97
C VAL A 137 8.84 13.52 12.50
N VAL A 138 8.66 12.49 11.66
CA VAL A 138 8.08 11.21 12.07
C VAL A 138 9.01 10.48 13.02
N GLU A 139 10.32 10.55 12.81
CA GLU A 139 11.32 10.00 13.73
C GLU A 139 11.23 10.66 15.11
N ASP A 140 11.13 11.99 15.16
CA ASP A 140 11.07 12.77 16.41
C ASP A 140 9.74 12.61 17.17
N GLU A 141 8.60 12.60 16.46
CA GLU A 141 7.24 12.46 17.04
C GLU A 141 6.84 10.98 17.26
N GLY A 142 7.61 10.05 16.69
CA GLY A 142 7.29 8.63 16.64
C GLY A 142 7.58 7.88 17.93
N ARG A 143 7.27 6.58 17.89
CA ARG A 143 7.66 5.61 18.93
C ARG A 143 8.57 4.55 18.33
N THR A 144 9.67 4.30 19.02
CA THR A 144 10.64 3.27 18.65
C THR A 144 10.27 1.94 19.28
N PHE A 145 10.39 0.88 18.50
CA PHE A 145 10.22 -0.50 18.89
C PHE A 145 11.37 -1.35 18.36
N SER A 146 11.53 -2.53 18.92
CA SER A 146 12.44 -3.56 18.45
C SER A 146 11.70 -4.64 17.65
N ARG A 147 12.46 -5.48 16.96
CA ARG A 147 11.93 -6.71 16.35
C ARG A 147 11.26 -7.62 17.37
N ASP A 148 11.80 -7.70 18.59
CA ASP A 148 11.23 -8.56 19.63
C ASP A 148 9.87 -8.03 20.12
N ASP A 149 9.64 -6.71 20.11
CA ASP A 149 8.34 -6.13 20.43
C ASP A 149 7.28 -6.52 19.39
N LEU A 150 7.65 -6.59 18.11
CA LEU A 150 6.75 -7.04 17.05
C LEU A 150 6.33 -8.51 17.25
N LEU A 151 7.29 -9.38 17.58
CA LEU A 151 7.04 -10.81 17.71
C LEU A 151 6.39 -11.21 19.05
N CYS A 152 6.79 -10.56 20.14
CA CYS A 152 6.37 -10.95 21.49
C CYS A 152 5.21 -10.13 22.03
N SER A 153 5.05 -8.89 21.57
CA SER A 153 4.08 -7.92 22.10
C SER A 153 3.40 -7.09 20.98
N PRO A 154 2.87 -7.72 19.91
CA PRO A 154 2.34 -7.03 18.74
C PRO A 154 1.22 -6.03 19.07
N GLU A 155 0.49 -6.25 20.16
CA GLU A 155 -0.60 -5.36 20.60
C GLU A 155 -0.12 -3.95 20.97
N TRP A 156 1.13 -3.79 21.40
CA TRP A 156 1.70 -2.47 21.71
C TRP A 156 2.01 -1.67 20.45
N LEU A 157 2.53 -2.35 19.42
CA LEU A 157 2.71 -1.76 18.09
C LEU A 157 1.35 -1.41 17.48
N ALA A 158 0.38 -2.34 17.53
CA ALA A 158 -0.96 -2.11 17.00
C ALA A 158 -1.63 -0.90 17.67
N ALA A 159 -1.56 -0.81 19.00
CA ALA A 159 -2.11 0.32 19.74
C ALA A 159 -1.44 1.65 19.35
N ALA A 160 -0.12 1.63 19.11
CA ALA A 160 0.60 2.81 18.67
C ALA A 160 0.20 3.24 17.26
N ALA A 161 0.11 2.29 16.32
CA ALA A 161 -0.36 2.51 14.95
C ALA A 161 -1.77 3.11 14.95
N ASP A 162 -2.69 2.54 15.73
CA ASP A 162 -4.07 2.98 15.84
C ASP A 162 -4.20 4.38 16.42
N GLU A 163 -3.39 4.72 17.42
CA GLU A 163 -3.33 6.05 18.01
C GLU A 163 -2.95 7.09 16.94
N PHE A 164 -1.86 6.85 16.21
CA PHE A 164 -1.41 7.75 15.14
C PHE A 164 -2.41 7.83 13.99
N ALA A 165 -2.96 6.69 13.55
CA ALA A 165 -3.97 6.65 12.50
C ALA A 165 -5.23 7.46 12.88
N ARG A 166 -5.71 7.31 14.12
CA ARG A 166 -6.89 8.03 14.62
C ARG A 166 -6.63 9.52 14.76
N ALA A 167 -5.45 9.91 15.27
CA ALA A 167 -5.06 11.31 15.35
C ALA A 167 -5.01 11.94 13.94
N ARG A 168 -4.38 11.24 12.98
CA ARG A 168 -4.23 11.73 11.61
C ARG A 168 -5.56 11.83 10.85
N ARG A 169 -6.45 10.85 10.99
CA ARG A 169 -7.81 10.87 10.41
C ARG A 169 -8.61 12.12 10.78
N ARG A 170 -8.40 12.68 11.98
CA ARG A 170 -9.05 13.90 12.45
C ARG A 170 -8.43 15.18 11.88
N SER A 171 -7.22 15.10 11.32
CA SER A 171 -6.49 16.24 10.78
C SER A 171 -6.78 16.50 9.29
N PHE A 172 -7.25 15.48 8.57
CA PHE A 172 -7.54 15.60 7.14
C PHE A 172 -8.65 16.60 6.84
N ARG A 173 -8.52 17.28 5.71
CA ARG A 173 -9.45 18.29 5.21
C ARG A 173 -10.13 17.79 3.94
N TRP A 174 -11.44 18.02 3.84
CA TRP A 174 -12.22 17.65 2.66
C TRP A 174 -12.16 18.75 1.60
N CYS A 175 -11.72 18.44 0.39
CA CYS A 175 -11.73 19.39 -0.72
C CYS A 175 -13.05 19.32 -1.51
N PRO A 176 -13.80 20.43 -1.64
CA PRO A 176 -15.06 20.43 -2.38
C PRO A 176 -14.88 20.36 -3.90
N THR A 177 -13.68 20.68 -4.43
CA THR A 177 -13.40 20.69 -5.87
C THR A 177 -13.15 19.28 -6.41
N CYS A 178 -12.20 18.54 -5.82
CA CYS A 178 -11.93 17.15 -6.22
C CYS A 178 -12.75 16.11 -5.45
N ARG A 179 -13.47 16.51 -4.39
CA ARG A 179 -14.25 15.62 -3.51
C ARG A 179 -13.41 14.49 -2.91
N ARG A 180 -12.24 14.83 -2.37
CA ARG A 180 -11.33 13.90 -1.70
C ARG A 180 -10.82 14.49 -0.38
N PRO A 181 -10.51 13.65 0.63
CA PRO A 181 -9.73 14.06 1.79
C PRO A 181 -8.27 14.33 1.40
N HIS A 182 -7.65 15.32 2.02
CA HIS A 182 -6.24 15.67 1.84
C HIS A 182 -5.58 15.98 3.19
N PRO A 183 -4.26 15.78 3.32
CA PRO A 183 -3.50 16.28 4.46
C PRO A 183 -3.61 17.80 4.59
N PRO A 184 -3.61 18.34 5.82
CA PRO A 184 -3.75 19.77 6.07
C PRO A 184 -2.63 20.62 5.43
N GLU A 185 -1.42 20.08 5.29
CA GLU A 185 -0.29 20.70 4.58
C GLU A 185 -0.52 20.85 3.06
N GLU A 186 -1.34 19.99 2.46
CA GLU A 186 -1.76 20.10 1.05
C GLU A 186 -2.95 21.06 0.85
N PHE A 187 -3.42 21.71 1.91
CA PHE A 187 -4.53 22.65 1.83
C PHE A 187 -4.05 24.09 1.68
N ALA A 188 -4.55 24.79 0.65
CA ALA A 188 -4.21 26.17 0.40
C ALA A 188 -4.96 27.11 1.36
N GLY A 189 -4.47 27.20 2.60
CA GLY A 189 -4.90 28.17 3.61
C GLY A 189 -6.43 28.33 3.73
N TYR A 190 -6.90 29.58 3.74
CA TYR A 190 -8.30 29.95 4.01
C TYR A 190 -9.30 29.55 2.93
N ARG A 191 -8.86 29.09 1.74
CA ARG A 191 -9.78 28.82 0.62
C ARG A 191 -10.53 27.50 0.76
N GLY A 192 -10.13 26.63 1.68
CA GLY A 192 -10.79 25.34 1.88
C GLY A 192 -10.68 24.41 0.67
N VAL A 193 -9.62 24.55 -0.14
CA VAL A 193 -9.38 23.75 -1.35
C VAL A 193 -7.92 23.27 -1.33
N CYS A 194 -7.64 22.06 -1.85
CA CYS A 194 -6.28 21.54 -1.93
C CYS A 194 -5.43 22.32 -2.95
N VAL A 195 -4.11 22.34 -2.72
CA VAL A 195 -3.12 23.06 -3.55
C VAL A 195 -3.22 22.67 -5.02
N ASP A 196 -3.44 21.38 -5.31
CA ASP A 196 -3.59 20.88 -6.68
C ASP A 196 -4.82 21.45 -7.39
N CYS A 197 -5.98 21.44 -6.74
CA CYS A 197 -7.18 22.05 -7.30
C CYS A 197 -7.01 23.56 -7.47
N VAL A 198 -6.31 24.21 -6.53
CA VAL A 198 -5.99 25.63 -6.67
C VAL A 198 -5.15 25.89 -7.92
N ARG A 199 -4.08 25.12 -8.13
CA ARG A 199 -3.21 25.23 -9.32
C ARG A 199 -3.95 24.98 -10.62
N ARG A 200 -4.79 23.93 -10.66
CA ARG A 200 -5.46 23.48 -11.90
C ARG A 200 -6.73 24.27 -12.27
N HIS A 201 -7.49 24.72 -11.28
CA HIS A 201 -8.84 25.26 -11.50
C HIS A 201 -9.03 26.68 -11.00
N HIS A 202 -8.26 27.12 -10.00
CA HIS A 202 -8.47 28.42 -9.35
C HIS A 202 -7.37 29.45 -9.63
N GLY A 203 -6.39 29.11 -10.47
CA GLY A 203 -5.36 30.00 -11.01
C GLY A 203 -4.77 30.96 -9.98
N LEU A 204 -3.65 30.59 -9.33
CA LEU A 204 -2.88 31.58 -8.58
C LEU A 204 -2.19 32.53 -9.56
N GLY A 205 -2.87 33.64 -9.88
CA GLY A 205 -2.37 34.69 -10.75
C GLY A 205 -3.37 35.82 -10.99
N ARG A 206 -3.73 36.57 -9.94
CA ARG A 206 -3.73 38.05 -9.91
C ARG A 206 -3.51 38.50 -8.48
#